data_AF-A0A505HQ10-F1
#
_entry.id   AF-A0A505HQ10-F1
#
_cell.length_a   1.000
_cell.length_b   1.000
_cell.length_c   1.000
_cell.angle_alpha   90.00
_cell.angle_beta   90.00
_cell.angle_gamma   90.00
#
_symmetry.space_group_name_H-M   'P 1'
#
loop_
_entity.id
_entity.type
_entity.pdbx_description
1 polymer ?
#
loop_
_entity_poly.entity_id
_entity_poly.type
_entity_poly.pdbx_seq_one_letter_code
_entity_poly.pdbx_strand_id
1 'polypeptide(L)'
;MSCKDFEKVQGYSIDWNIFDGIFISGDMGISKPELRFFSHILDRLQLAPSEVIVVDHNTDNVLTAISMGMSAVLANSPDDVQRSLVNYIERNPTERGRKFLERNAKNMHSVTHTGVLIRENFAQLMILEATGDSTLVDIKPHATTWNYFIDKPVLTQKNFPDDLDTTSLGLTITNATPEVANQSRLYFLYYRIFRLLVLLYHSPSTNVHALSTKEESGGQTFFTDFKNRVDPVVCCNVLSLFYQYGRGEEVSDTFDWVQLVLRRRAYIHGTAFYPSPEAFLFFFSRLLRRLESPPTPTYNELEQLLRERVAERIGVPVDAISLAMRLLVCHQVGMRDTLGLEMLLSMQQPDGGWPLGTIYHYAS
;
A
#
# COMPACT_ATOMS: atom_id res chain seq x y z
N MET A 1 42.16 -6.04 -7.82
CA MET A 1 42.81 -4.75 -8.11
C MET A 1 44.32 -4.93 -8.02
N SER A 2 45.08 -4.57 -9.05
CA SER A 2 46.55 -4.61 -8.98
C SER A 2 47.09 -3.42 -8.16
N CYS A 3 48.33 -3.49 -7.69
CA CYS A 3 48.95 -2.38 -6.94
C CYS A 3 48.99 -1.09 -7.79
N LYS A 4 49.24 -1.22 -9.11
CA LYS A 4 49.24 -0.11 -10.07
C LYS A 4 47.86 0.52 -10.26
N ASP A 5 46.79 -0.27 -10.16
CA ASP A 5 45.43 0.26 -10.22
C ASP A 5 45.11 1.03 -8.93
N PHE A 6 45.56 0.53 -7.77
CA PHE A 6 45.38 1.21 -6.51
C PHE A 6 46.10 2.56 -6.44
N GLU A 7 47.34 2.65 -6.94
CA GLU A 7 48.08 3.92 -7.06
C GLU A 7 47.30 4.98 -7.87
N LYS A 8 46.62 4.56 -8.94
CA LYS A 8 45.75 5.45 -9.72
C LYS A 8 44.51 5.89 -8.93
N VAL A 9 43.91 4.97 -8.18
CA VAL A 9 42.72 5.25 -7.37
C VAL A 9 43.05 6.21 -6.22
N GLN A 10 44.26 6.12 -5.64
CA GLN A 10 44.74 7.07 -4.63
C GLN A 10 44.85 8.52 -5.16
N GLY A 11 44.93 8.71 -6.48
CA GLY A 11 44.90 10.02 -7.11
C GLY A 11 43.51 10.67 -7.18
N TYR A 12 42.43 9.94 -6.87
CA TYR A 12 41.09 10.52 -6.78
C TYR A 12 40.86 11.23 -5.44
N SER A 13 39.94 12.19 -5.43
CA SER A 13 39.50 12.92 -4.23
C SER A 13 38.59 12.06 -3.35
N ILE A 14 39.13 10.95 -2.84
CA ILE A 14 38.48 10.06 -1.88
C ILE A 14 39.04 10.40 -0.49
N ASP A 15 38.16 10.57 0.50
CA ASP A 15 38.60 10.64 1.89
C ASP A 15 38.97 9.23 2.37
N TRP A 16 40.25 8.92 2.35
CA TRP A 16 40.76 7.61 2.75
C TRP A 16 40.67 7.36 4.26
N ASN A 17 40.42 8.39 5.08
CA ASN A 17 40.32 8.23 6.54
C ASN A 17 39.03 7.53 6.97
N ILE A 18 38.07 7.30 6.06
CA ILE A 18 36.87 6.52 6.34
C ILE A 18 37.15 5.01 6.46
N PHE A 19 38.36 4.56 6.11
CA PHE A 19 38.75 3.16 6.16
C PHE A 19 39.78 2.92 7.27
N ASP A 20 39.46 2.03 8.23
CA ASP A 20 40.41 1.59 9.27
C ASP A 20 41.53 0.70 8.70
N GLY A 21 41.34 0.11 7.52
CA GLY A 21 42.31 -0.74 6.85
C GLY A 21 42.01 -0.92 5.36
N ILE A 22 43.06 -1.05 4.56
CA ILE A 22 42.98 -1.24 3.11
C ILE A 22 43.68 -2.56 2.74
N PHE A 23 42.93 -3.45 2.08
CA PHE A 23 43.40 -4.78 1.67
C PHE A 23 43.43 -4.88 0.15
N ILE A 24 44.63 -4.96 -0.44
CA ILE A 24 44.83 -4.96 -1.89
C ILE A 24 45.21 -6.37 -2.36
N SER A 25 44.42 -6.94 -3.28
CA SER A 25 44.65 -8.31 -3.78
C SER A 25 46.05 -8.51 -4.40
N GLY A 26 46.61 -7.46 -5.02
CA GLY A 26 47.95 -7.49 -5.59
C GLY A 26 49.06 -7.70 -4.55
N ASP A 27 48.91 -7.11 -3.35
CA ASP A 27 49.90 -7.24 -2.27
C ASP A 27 49.77 -8.58 -1.54
N MET A 28 48.56 -9.13 -1.48
CA MET A 28 48.27 -10.35 -0.74
C MET A 28 48.45 -11.64 -1.58
N GLY A 29 48.53 -11.53 -2.90
CA GLY A 29 48.62 -12.71 -3.80
C GLY A 29 47.38 -13.60 -3.80
N ILE A 30 46.27 -13.13 -3.22
CA ILE A 30 44.96 -13.78 -3.14
C ILE A 30 43.89 -12.76 -3.52
N SER A 31 42.81 -13.20 -4.16
CA SER A 31 41.79 -12.30 -4.68
C SER A 31 40.36 -12.82 -4.46
N LYS A 32 39.37 -11.93 -4.50
CA LYS A 32 37.96 -12.34 -4.61
C LYS A 32 37.73 -12.98 -5.99
N PRO A 33 36.91 -14.04 -6.12
CA PRO A 33 36.02 -14.65 -5.10
C PRO A 33 36.67 -15.82 -4.32
N GLU A 34 38.00 -15.92 -4.22
CA GLU A 34 38.62 -17.05 -3.52
C GLU A 34 38.27 -17.05 -2.02
N LEU A 35 37.81 -18.19 -1.47
CA LEU A 35 37.46 -18.33 -0.04
C LEU A 35 38.58 -17.85 0.89
N ARG A 36 39.83 -18.16 0.54
CA ARG A 36 41.02 -17.77 1.32
C ARG A 36 41.21 -16.26 1.43
N PHE A 37 40.70 -15.46 0.48
CA PHE A 37 40.73 -14.00 0.57
C PHE A 37 39.87 -13.51 1.74
N PHE A 38 38.64 -14.00 1.83
CA PHE A 38 37.71 -13.63 2.88
C PHE A 38 38.15 -14.17 4.25
N SER A 39 38.63 -15.42 4.32
CA SER A 39 39.20 -15.98 5.56
C SER A 39 40.38 -15.14 6.04
N HIS A 40 41.28 -14.75 5.15
CA HIS A 40 42.42 -13.90 5.50
C HIS A 40 41.98 -12.54 6.06
N ILE A 41 40.96 -11.91 5.47
CA ILE A 41 40.43 -10.64 5.98
C ILE A 41 39.81 -10.82 7.36
N LEU A 42 38.97 -11.84 7.56
CA LEU A 42 38.35 -12.13 8.85
C LEU A 42 39.40 -12.38 9.95
N ASP A 43 40.42 -13.18 9.64
CA ASP A 43 41.53 -13.47 10.55
C ASP A 43 42.34 -12.19 10.87
N ARG A 44 42.58 -11.32 9.89
CA ARG A 44 43.33 -10.08 10.12
C ARG A 44 42.55 -9.06 10.94
N LEU A 45 41.24 -8.98 10.74
CA LEU A 45 40.35 -8.09 11.48
C LEU A 45 39.90 -8.67 12.84
N GLN A 46 40.12 -9.97 13.08
CA GLN A 46 39.64 -10.68 14.27
C GLN A 46 38.12 -10.57 14.45
N LEU A 47 37.37 -10.68 13.35
CA LEU A 47 35.91 -10.59 13.32
C LEU A 47 35.29 -11.95 13.00
N ALA A 48 34.15 -12.26 13.63
CA ALA A 48 33.34 -13.39 13.21
C ALA A 48 32.64 -13.07 11.86
N PRO A 49 32.37 -14.07 11.00
CA PRO A 49 31.65 -13.84 9.74
C PRO A 49 30.32 -13.08 9.93
N SER A 50 29.57 -13.40 10.99
CA SER A 50 28.28 -12.77 11.30
C SER A 50 28.36 -11.28 11.66
N GLU A 51 29.56 -10.76 11.91
CA GLU A 51 29.82 -9.35 12.23
C GLU A 51 30.22 -8.54 10.99
N VAL A 52 30.36 -9.19 9.83
CA VAL A 52 30.85 -8.57 8.59
C VAL A 52 29.73 -8.46 7.56
N ILE A 53 29.64 -7.27 6.96
CA ILE A 53 28.80 -7.00 5.80
C ILE A 53 29.71 -6.74 4.60
N VAL A 54 29.59 -7.54 3.56
CA VAL A 54 30.33 -7.38 2.30
C VAL A 54 29.48 -6.61 1.29
N VAL A 55 29.98 -5.49 0.78
CA VAL A 55 29.36 -4.73 -0.31
C VAL A 55 30.17 -4.94 -1.59
N ASP A 56 29.57 -5.53 -2.61
CA ASP A 56 30.26 -5.82 -3.87
C ASP A 56 29.27 -5.82 -5.06
N HIS A 57 29.73 -5.43 -6.24
CA HIS A 57 28.93 -5.44 -7.47
C HIS A 57 28.96 -6.81 -8.19
N ASN A 58 29.93 -7.67 -7.85
CA ASN A 58 30.09 -8.98 -8.44
C ASN A 58 29.35 -10.04 -7.63
N THR A 59 28.48 -10.80 -8.30
CA THR A 59 27.64 -11.84 -7.69
C THR A 59 28.42 -12.99 -7.09
N ASP A 60 29.57 -13.37 -7.65
CA ASP A 60 30.40 -14.47 -7.14
C ASP A 60 31.09 -14.07 -5.82
N ASN A 61 31.49 -12.81 -5.70
CA ASN A 61 32.04 -12.25 -4.45
C ASN A 61 30.98 -12.25 -3.34
N VAL A 62 29.76 -11.81 -3.67
CA VAL A 62 28.61 -11.81 -2.75
C VAL A 62 28.24 -13.23 -2.33
N LEU A 63 28.15 -14.17 -3.28
CA LEU A 63 27.86 -15.58 -3.01
C LEU A 63 28.90 -16.17 -2.06
N THR A 64 30.18 -15.93 -2.33
CA THR A 64 31.28 -16.43 -1.50
C THR A 64 31.16 -15.89 -0.08
N ALA A 65 30.94 -14.58 0.07
CA ALA A 65 30.76 -13.96 1.38
C ALA A 65 29.60 -14.60 2.18
N ILE A 66 28.44 -14.74 1.54
CA ILE A 66 27.25 -15.35 2.17
C ILE A 66 27.52 -16.81 2.55
N SER A 67 28.15 -17.59 1.66
CA SER A 67 28.48 -19.00 1.93
C SER A 67 29.41 -19.21 3.13
N MET A 68 30.17 -18.17 3.50
CA MET A 68 31.08 -18.17 4.65
C MET A 68 30.42 -17.63 5.94
N GLY A 69 29.12 -17.31 5.90
CA GLY A 69 28.35 -16.83 7.04
C GLY A 69 28.37 -15.31 7.24
N MET A 70 28.84 -14.55 6.26
CA MET A 70 28.77 -13.08 6.27
C MET A 70 27.42 -12.59 5.73
N SER A 71 27.04 -11.38 6.12
CA SER A 71 26.00 -10.63 5.40
C SER A 71 26.59 -10.02 4.14
N ALA A 72 25.80 -9.85 3.08
CA ALA A 72 26.28 -9.19 1.88
C ALA A 72 25.20 -8.37 1.16
N VAL A 73 25.66 -7.36 0.44
CA VAL A 73 24.85 -6.45 -0.39
C VAL A 73 25.40 -6.48 -1.80
N LEU A 74 24.54 -6.85 -2.76
CA LEU A 74 24.83 -6.70 -4.18
C LEU A 74 24.65 -5.22 -4.57
N ALA A 75 25.76 -4.54 -4.83
CA ALA A 75 25.79 -3.10 -5.09
C ALA A 75 25.35 -2.76 -6.52
N ASN A 76 24.03 -2.69 -6.74
CA ASN A 76 23.45 -2.29 -8.04
C ASN A 76 23.41 -0.77 -8.22
N SER A 77 23.16 -0.03 -7.13
CA SER A 77 23.16 1.44 -7.10
C SER A 77 23.59 1.95 -5.72
N PRO A 78 24.09 3.20 -5.61
CA PRO A 78 24.41 3.80 -4.31
C PRO A 78 23.23 3.81 -3.33
N ASP A 79 22.01 4.09 -3.83
CA ASP A 79 20.80 4.15 -3.02
C ASP A 79 20.43 2.77 -2.45
N ASP A 80 20.58 1.70 -3.25
CA ASP A 80 20.35 0.33 -2.80
C ASP A 80 21.36 -0.11 -1.72
N VAL A 81 22.62 0.30 -1.88
CA VAL A 81 23.67 0.04 -0.88
C VAL A 81 23.35 0.75 0.42
N GLN A 82 23.06 2.05 0.37
CA GLN A 82 22.73 2.84 1.56
C GLN A 82 21.53 2.24 2.29
N ARG A 83 20.45 1.92 1.57
CA ARG A 83 19.26 1.30 2.12
C ARG A 83 19.57 -0.03 2.81
N SER A 84 20.29 -0.91 2.12
CA SER A 84 20.62 -2.24 2.65
C SER A 84 21.48 -2.13 3.91
N LEU A 85 22.50 -1.27 3.90
CA LEU A 85 23.35 -1.04 5.07
C LEU A 85 22.57 -0.49 6.27
N VAL A 86 21.69 0.49 6.06
CA VAL A 86 20.83 1.02 7.13
C VAL A 86 19.94 -0.09 7.71
N ASN A 87 19.37 -0.95 6.85
CA ASN A 87 18.53 -2.06 7.30
C ASN A 87 19.31 -3.14 8.06
N TYR A 88 20.59 -3.39 7.74
CA TYR A 88 21.45 -4.30 8.51
C TYR A 88 21.91 -3.70 9.85
N ILE A 89 22.27 -2.43 9.86
CA ILE A 89 22.92 -1.76 11.00
C ILE A 89 21.89 -1.28 12.02
N GLU A 90 20.88 -0.55 11.57
CA GLU A 90 19.84 -0.02 12.45
C GLU A 90 18.70 -1.04 12.55
N ARG A 91 18.69 -1.80 13.64
CA ARG A 91 17.78 -2.95 13.84
C ARG A 91 16.43 -2.58 14.45
N ASN A 92 15.99 -1.33 14.33
CA ASN A 92 14.68 -0.89 14.81
C ASN A 92 13.83 -0.24 13.70
N PRO A 93 13.30 -1.04 12.77
CA PRO A 93 12.51 -0.54 11.64
C PRO A 93 11.23 0.18 12.08
N THR A 94 10.63 -0.23 13.19
CA THR A 94 9.42 0.39 13.73
C THR A 94 9.70 1.82 14.21
N GLU A 95 10.76 2.03 14.98
CA GLU A 95 11.14 3.37 15.45
C GLU A 95 11.55 4.30 14.31
N ARG A 96 12.23 3.78 13.28
CA ARG A 96 12.50 4.54 12.05
C ARG A 96 11.21 4.96 11.35
N GLY A 97 10.28 4.03 11.18
CA GLY A 97 8.98 4.31 10.58
C GLY A 97 8.21 5.38 11.37
N ARG A 98 8.23 5.29 12.70
CA ARG A 98 7.62 6.28 13.59
C ARG A 98 8.26 7.68 13.41
N LYS A 99 9.59 7.77 13.39
CA LYS A 99 10.30 9.03 13.11
C LYS A 99 9.99 9.59 11.72
N PHE A 100 9.83 8.72 10.72
CA PHE A 100 9.40 9.13 9.37
C PHE A 100 8.02 9.80 9.43
N LEU A 101 7.05 9.17 10.10
CA LEU A 101 5.71 9.74 10.28
C LEU A 101 5.76 11.11 10.97
N GLU A 102 6.50 11.23 12.06
CA GLU A 102 6.64 12.49 12.82
C GLU A 102 7.29 13.60 11.98
N ARG A 103 8.38 13.30 11.28
CA ARG A 103 9.09 14.27 10.43
C ARG A 103 8.25 14.74 9.24
N ASN A 104 7.37 13.88 8.75
CA ASN A 104 6.52 14.14 7.59
C ASN A 104 5.06 14.44 7.96
N ALA A 105 4.77 14.70 9.23
CA ALA A 105 3.42 15.02 9.70
C ALA A 105 2.81 16.12 8.81
N LYS A 106 1.59 15.88 8.34
CA LYS A 106 0.81 16.74 7.43
C LYS A 106 1.39 16.93 6.02
N ASN A 107 2.46 16.22 5.66
CA ASN A 107 3.14 16.34 4.37
C ASN A 107 3.17 15.02 3.57
N MET A 108 2.55 13.94 4.07
CA MET A 108 2.50 12.63 3.42
C MET A 108 1.43 12.57 2.32
N HIS A 109 1.58 13.40 1.29
CA HIS A 109 0.64 13.50 0.18
C HIS A 109 0.93 12.52 -0.94
N SER A 110 -0.12 12.11 -1.65
CA SER A 110 -0.03 11.27 -2.84
C SER A 110 0.67 12.01 -3.99
N VAL A 111 1.29 11.26 -4.91
CA VAL A 111 1.98 11.79 -6.09
C VAL A 111 1.65 10.95 -7.32
N THR A 112 1.50 11.59 -8.49
CA THR A 112 1.33 10.86 -9.75
C THR A 112 2.64 10.21 -10.21
N HIS A 113 2.54 9.28 -11.17
CA HIS A 113 3.71 8.74 -11.87
C HIS A 113 4.55 9.80 -12.60
N THR A 114 4.03 11.02 -12.80
CA THR A 114 4.73 12.17 -13.38
C THR A 114 5.28 13.14 -12.34
N GLY A 115 5.20 12.82 -11.05
CA GLY A 115 5.71 13.67 -9.97
C GLY A 115 4.78 14.81 -9.56
N VAL A 116 3.52 14.81 -10.02
CA VAL A 116 2.54 15.84 -9.63
C VAL A 116 1.97 15.50 -8.27
N LEU A 117 2.17 16.41 -7.31
CA LEU A 117 1.61 16.29 -5.95
C LEU A 117 0.08 16.36 -5.97
N ILE A 118 -0.56 15.47 -5.23
CA ILE A 118 -2.01 15.42 -5.04
C ILE A 118 -2.31 15.55 -3.55
N ARG A 119 -2.91 16.67 -3.16
CA ARG A 119 -3.44 16.90 -1.81
C ARG A 119 -4.87 16.37 -1.75
N GLU A 120 -5.02 15.20 -1.17
CA GLU A 120 -6.27 14.44 -1.14
C GLU A 120 -6.57 13.87 0.25
N ASN A 121 -7.86 13.67 0.55
CA ASN A 121 -8.35 13.22 1.85
C ASN A 121 -8.25 11.69 2.02
N PHE A 122 -8.27 10.92 0.94
CA PHE A 122 -8.33 9.46 0.97
C PHE A 122 -7.12 8.83 1.67
N ALA A 123 -5.89 9.10 1.24
CA ALA A 123 -4.71 8.51 1.88
C ALA A 123 -4.50 9.08 3.29
N GLN A 124 -4.87 10.35 3.52
CA GLN A 124 -4.82 10.97 4.85
C GLN A 124 -5.76 10.27 5.83
N LEU A 125 -6.98 9.92 5.40
CA LEU A 125 -7.92 9.12 6.19
C LEU A 125 -7.37 7.73 6.47
N MET A 126 -6.72 7.08 5.50
CA MET A 126 -6.07 5.78 5.72
C MET A 126 -4.92 5.86 6.73
N ILE A 127 -4.10 6.92 6.71
CA ILE A 127 -3.07 7.17 7.73
C ILE A 127 -3.71 7.39 9.10
N LEU A 128 -4.79 8.17 9.18
CA LEU A 128 -5.52 8.40 10.41
C LEU A 128 -6.09 7.10 11.00
N GLU A 129 -6.68 6.24 10.17
CA GLU A 129 -7.20 4.94 10.63
C GLU A 129 -6.09 4.03 11.15
N ALA A 130 -4.94 4.00 10.47
CA ALA A 130 -3.82 3.15 10.83
C ALA A 130 -3.09 3.60 12.11
N THR A 131 -3.09 4.90 12.39
CA THR A 131 -2.29 5.49 13.49
C THR A 131 -3.13 5.95 14.68
N GLY A 132 -4.39 6.30 14.46
CA GLY A 132 -5.23 6.99 15.44
C GLY A 132 -4.76 8.41 15.78
N ASP A 133 -3.76 8.94 15.06
CA ASP A 133 -3.10 10.20 15.39
C ASP A 133 -3.45 11.30 14.36
N SER A 134 -4.32 12.21 14.78
CA SER A 134 -4.75 13.34 13.95
C SER A 134 -3.67 14.39 13.72
N THR A 135 -2.57 14.37 14.49
CA THR A 135 -1.47 15.32 14.32
C THR A 135 -0.64 15.01 13.08
N LEU A 136 -0.68 13.76 12.59
CA LEU A 136 0.06 13.30 11.41
C LEU A 136 -0.60 13.65 10.08
N VAL A 137 -1.89 13.96 10.09
CA VAL A 137 -2.69 14.05 8.85
C VAL A 137 -3.11 15.48 8.54
N ASP A 138 -3.18 15.77 7.25
CA ASP A 138 -3.72 17.00 6.70
C ASP A 138 -5.07 16.69 6.05
N ILE A 139 -6.14 16.71 6.84
CA ILE A 139 -7.51 16.47 6.37
C ILE A 139 -8.31 17.76 6.39
N LYS A 140 -9.25 17.87 5.46
CA LYS A 140 -10.25 18.95 5.47
C LYS A 140 -11.59 18.35 5.89
N PRO A 141 -12.05 18.55 7.12
CA PRO A 141 -13.31 17.98 7.58
C PRO A 141 -14.48 18.56 6.77
N HIS A 142 -15.40 17.70 6.38
CA HIS A 142 -16.65 18.09 5.74
C HIS A 142 -17.84 17.64 6.57
N ALA A 143 -18.94 18.41 6.50
CA ALA A 143 -20.09 18.22 7.38
C ALA A 143 -20.88 16.93 7.10
N THR A 144 -21.00 16.50 5.84
CA THR A 144 -21.89 15.40 5.45
C THR A 144 -21.33 14.52 4.32
N THR A 145 -20.67 15.12 3.35
CA THR A 145 -20.06 14.45 2.19
C THR A 145 -18.63 14.94 2.02
N TRP A 146 -17.73 14.07 1.57
CA TRP A 146 -16.30 14.38 1.48
C TRP A 146 -15.83 14.39 0.03
N ASN A 147 -14.97 15.35 -0.26
CA ASN A 147 -14.27 15.41 -1.53
C ASN A 147 -12.98 14.62 -1.47
N TYR A 148 -12.64 13.92 -2.55
CA TYR A 148 -11.31 13.33 -2.69
C TYR A 148 -10.20 14.40 -2.56
N PHE A 149 -10.33 15.58 -3.17
CA PHE A 149 -9.32 16.63 -3.05
C PHE A 149 -9.52 17.53 -1.82
N ILE A 150 -8.42 17.88 -1.17
CA ILE A 150 -8.39 18.90 -0.10
C ILE A 150 -8.48 20.30 -0.71
N ASP A 151 -7.68 20.51 -1.77
CA ASP A 151 -7.49 21.76 -2.48
C ASP A 151 -8.02 21.69 -3.91
N LYS A 152 -7.54 22.59 -4.78
CA LYS A 152 -7.93 22.62 -6.19
C LYS A 152 -7.65 21.27 -6.85
N PRO A 153 -8.64 20.66 -7.52
CA PRO A 153 -8.43 19.42 -8.27
C PRO A 153 -7.31 19.55 -9.30
N VAL A 154 -6.49 18.52 -9.40
CA VAL A 154 -5.31 18.47 -10.27
C VAL A 154 -5.51 17.35 -11.30
N LEU A 155 -5.16 17.62 -12.56
CA LEU A 155 -5.30 16.67 -13.69
C LEU A 155 -6.73 16.15 -13.91
N THR A 156 -7.73 16.95 -13.55
CA THR A 156 -9.16 16.62 -13.71
C THR A 156 -9.97 17.89 -13.95
N GLN A 157 -11.30 17.76 -13.97
CA GLN A 157 -12.23 18.87 -14.09
C GLN A 157 -12.08 19.91 -12.97
N LYS A 158 -12.36 21.17 -13.29
CA LYS A 158 -12.18 22.32 -12.38
C LYS A 158 -12.97 22.18 -11.07
N ASN A 159 -14.18 21.62 -11.16
CA ASN A 159 -15.05 21.33 -10.02
C ASN A 159 -15.16 19.81 -9.90
N PHE A 160 -14.40 19.21 -8.98
CA PHE A 160 -14.49 17.79 -8.71
C PHE A 160 -15.53 17.55 -7.60
N PRO A 161 -16.50 16.64 -7.80
CA PRO A 161 -17.56 16.42 -6.82
C PRO A 161 -17.09 15.58 -5.64
N ASP A 162 -17.87 15.62 -4.57
CA ASP A 162 -17.75 14.64 -3.49
C ASP A 162 -18.03 13.23 -4.03
N ASP A 163 -17.28 12.26 -3.52
CA ASP A 163 -17.34 10.88 -4.00
C ASP A 163 -17.70 9.91 -2.87
N LEU A 164 -18.26 8.75 -3.26
CA LEU A 164 -18.73 7.74 -2.31
C LEU A 164 -17.60 7.10 -1.51
N ASP A 165 -16.40 7.01 -2.09
CA ASP A 165 -15.28 6.30 -1.50
C ASP A 165 -14.71 7.09 -0.33
N THR A 166 -14.30 8.33 -0.61
CA THR A 166 -13.78 9.27 0.38
C THR A 166 -14.84 9.61 1.43
N THR A 167 -16.11 9.76 1.04
CA THR A 167 -17.17 10.02 2.02
C THR A 167 -17.37 8.85 2.97
N SER A 168 -17.39 7.62 2.45
CA SER A 168 -17.58 6.44 3.30
C SER A 168 -16.42 6.26 4.27
N LEU A 169 -15.18 6.47 3.81
CA LEU A 169 -14.01 6.48 4.68
C LEU A 169 -14.08 7.60 5.72
N GLY A 170 -14.36 8.83 5.29
CA GLY A 170 -14.42 10.01 6.15
C GLY A 170 -15.39 9.81 7.31
N LEU A 171 -16.63 9.42 7.01
CA LEU A 171 -17.66 9.21 8.02
C LEU A 171 -17.42 7.98 8.92
N THR A 172 -16.78 6.93 8.40
CA THR A 172 -16.44 5.71 9.16
C THR A 172 -15.28 5.98 10.12
N ILE A 173 -14.17 6.55 9.61
CA ILE A 173 -12.92 6.73 10.35
C ILE A 173 -13.01 7.86 11.37
N THR A 174 -13.72 8.94 11.05
CA THR A 174 -13.94 10.04 12.00
C THR A 174 -15.03 9.75 13.03
N ASN A 175 -15.68 8.59 12.96
CA ASN A 175 -16.82 8.21 13.81
C ASN A 175 -17.89 9.32 13.85
N ALA A 176 -18.37 9.72 12.67
CA ALA A 176 -19.42 10.71 12.57
C ALA A 176 -20.65 10.34 13.41
N THR A 177 -21.38 11.33 13.92
CA THR A 177 -22.64 11.07 14.63
C THR A 177 -23.65 10.39 13.69
N PRO A 178 -24.53 9.50 14.18
CA PRO A 178 -25.58 8.88 13.36
C PRO A 178 -26.40 9.89 12.56
N GLU A 179 -26.66 11.08 13.12
CA GLU A 179 -27.37 12.17 12.46
C GLU A 179 -26.64 12.61 11.17
N VAL A 180 -25.34 12.87 11.27
CA VAL A 180 -24.48 13.23 10.13
C VAL A 180 -24.39 12.09 9.12
N ALA A 181 -24.16 10.86 9.59
CA ALA A 181 -24.07 9.68 8.72
C ALA A 181 -25.37 9.48 7.91
N ASN A 182 -26.52 9.71 8.54
CA ASN A 182 -27.84 9.62 7.90
C ASN A 182 -28.15 10.81 6.98
N GLN A 183 -27.67 12.01 7.30
CA GLN A 183 -27.86 13.23 6.51
C GLN A 183 -27.05 13.27 5.21
N SER A 184 -25.98 12.49 5.12
CA SER A 184 -25.06 12.43 3.97
C SER A 184 -25.74 12.19 2.61
N ARG A 185 -27.04 11.82 2.58
CA ARG A 185 -27.81 11.44 1.38
C ARG A 185 -27.10 10.37 0.54
N LEU A 186 -26.10 9.67 1.10
CA LEU A 186 -25.38 8.57 0.45
C LEU A 186 -26.37 7.53 -0.06
N TYR A 187 -27.43 7.28 0.70
CA TYR A 187 -28.53 6.40 0.33
C TYR A 187 -29.10 6.72 -1.07
N PHE A 188 -29.31 7.99 -1.42
CA PHE A 188 -29.84 8.37 -2.73
C PHE A 188 -28.84 8.13 -3.88
N LEU A 189 -27.55 8.35 -3.63
CA LEU A 189 -26.49 8.17 -4.63
C LEU A 189 -26.18 6.68 -4.83
N TYR A 190 -26.12 5.93 -3.73
CA TYR A 190 -25.97 4.48 -3.68
C TYR A 190 -27.17 3.76 -4.32
N TYR A 191 -28.42 4.10 -3.95
CA TYR A 191 -29.61 3.50 -4.55
C TYR A 191 -29.69 3.75 -6.06
N ARG A 192 -29.26 4.91 -6.55
CA ARG A 192 -29.34 5.21 -8.01
C ARG A 192 -28.31 4.44 -8.82
N ILE A 193 -27.06 4.33 -8.36
CA ILE A 193 -26.00 3.58 -9.06
C ILE A 193 -26.29 2.07 -9.00
N PHE A 194 -26.72 1.58 -7.84
CA PHE A 194 -26.92 0.15 -7.64
C PHE A 194 -28.25 -0.35 -8.23
N ARG A 195 -29.33 0.45 -8.22
CA ARG A 195 -30.58 0.08 -8.94
C ARG A 195 -30.35 -0.04 -10.45
N LEU A 196 -29.46 0.77 -11.04
CA LEU A 196 -29.03 0.62 -12.44
C LEU A 196 -28.30 -0.72 -12.67
N LEU A 197 -27.43 -1.14 -11.76
CA LEU A 197 -26.76 -2.45 -11.81
C LEU A 197 -27.73 -3.63 -11.69
N VAL A 198 -28.64 -3.58 -10.71
CA VAL A 198 -29.62 -4.65 -10.47
C VAL A 198 -30.55 -4.79 -11.66
N LEU A 199 -30.99 -3.68 -12.27
CA LEU A 199 -31.81 -3.69 -13.47
C LEU A 199 -31.07 -4.30 -14.67
N LEU A 200 -29.78 -4.02 -14.84
CA LEU A 200 -28.96 -4.63 -15.89
C LEU A 200 -28.71 -6.13 -15.65
N TYR A 201 -28.56 -6.55 -14.38
CA TYR A 201 -28.29 -7.93 -14.01
C TYR A 201 -29.55 -8.83 -14.07
N HIS A 202 -30.73 -8.28 -13.77
CA HIS A 202 -32.01 -9.00 -13.77
C HIS A 202 -32.84 -8.80 -15.05
N SER A 203 -32.50 -7.85 -15.92
CA SER A 203 -33.13 -7.68 -17.23
C SER A 203 -32.17 -7.04 -18.25
N PRO A 204 -31.42 -7.85 -19.02
CA PRO A 204 -30.49 -7.38 -20.05
C PRO A 204 -31.13 -6.53 -21.16
N SER A 205 -32.45 -6.56 -21.28
CA SER A 205 -33.26 -5.81 -22.25
C SER A 205 -33.70 -4.43 -21.77
N THR A 206 -33.35 -4.02 -20.54
CA THR A 206 -33.77 -2.73 -19.98
C THR A 206 -33.00 -1.60 -20.64
N ASN A 207 -33.71 -0.76 -21.39
CA ASN A 207 -33.13 0.39 -22.08
C ASN A 207 -32.77 1.49 -21.06
N VAL A 208 -31.49 1.59 -20.72
CA VAL A 208 -30.94 2.54 -19.74
C VAL A 208 -31.23 4.02 -20.05
N HIS A 209 -31.55 4.35 -21.30
CA HIS A 209 -31.97 5.71 -21.70
C HIS A 209 -33.36 6.12 -21.18
N ALA A 210 -34.22 5.19 -20.79
CA ALA A 210 -35.57 5.51 -20.32
C ALA A 210 -35.62 5.91 -18.83
N LEU A 211 -34.52 5.75 -18.09
CA LEU A 211 -34.43 6.05 -16.65
C LEU A 211 -33.83 7.44 -16.37
N SER A 212 -33.49 8.22 -17.40
CA SER A 212 -33.34 9.67 -17.25
C SER A 212 -34.74 10.29 -17.18
N THR A 213 -35.43 10.13 -16.05
CA THR A 213 -36.64 10.91 -15.81
C THR A 213 -36.24 12.37 -15.72
N LYS A 214 -36.73 13.16 -16.69
CA LYS A 214 -36.91 14.61 -16.49
C LYS A 214 -37.82 14.77 -15.28
N GLU A 215 -37.25 15.02 -14.11
CA GLU A 215 -38.00 15.69 -13.05
C GLU A 215 -37.99 17.19 -13.33
N GLU A 216 -39.20 17.72 -13.52
CA GLU A 216 -39.51 19.15 -13.59
C GLU A 216 -39.26 19.81 -12.22
N SER A 217 -38.00 20.04 -11.88
CA SER A 217 -37.57 21.07 -10.91
C SER A 217 -36.04 21.08 -10.78
N GLY A 218 -35.36 21.65 -11.77
CA GLY A 218 -34.12 22.41 -11.56
C GLY A 218 -32.94 21.78 -10.80
N GLY A 219 -32.81 20.45 -10.72
CA GLY A 219 -31.66 19.78 -10.10
C GLY A 219 -30.97 18.83 -11.08
N GLN A 220 -29.88 19.28 -11.70
CA GLN A 220 -29.05 18.42 -12.56
C GLN A 220 -28.54 17.22 -11.75
N THR A 221 -28.86 16.04 -12.25
CA THR A 221 -28.95 14.80 -11.48
C THR A 221 -27.70 13.93 -11.59
N PHE A 222 -26.52 14.55 -11.69
CA PHE A 222 -25.17 14.05 -11.34
C PHE A 222 -24.28 15.30 -11.30
N PHE A 223 -23.25 15.36 -10.46
CA PHE A 223 -22.16 16.30 -10.72
C PHE A 223 -21.24 15.73 -11.82
N THR A 224 -21.79 15.52 -13.03
CA THR A 224 -21.19 15.14 -14.34
C THR A 224 -21.23 13.66 -14.77
N ASP A 225 -21.24 13.45 -16.10
CA ASP A 225 -21.23 12.18 -16.89
C ASP A 225 -19.99 11.29 -16.68
N PHE A 226 -19.32 11.37 -15.53
CA PHE A 226 -18.17 10.53 -15.23
C PHE A 226 -18.62 9.09 -14.99
N LYS A 227 -18.68 8.34 -16.10
CA LYS A 227 -18.68 6.88 -16.30
C LYS A 227 -19.31 6.10 -15.14
N ASN A 228 -20.50 5.56 -15.39
CA ASN A 228 -21.23 4.55 -14.59
C ASN A 228 -20.37 3.30 -14.27
N ARG A 229 -19.28 3.44 -13.52
CA ARG A 229 -18.36 2.37 -13.14
C ARG A 229 -18.62 2.02 -11.70
N VAL A 230 -18.77 0.74 -11.47
CA VAL A 230 -18.97 0.18 -10.13
C VAL A 230 -17.67 -0.51 -9.78
N ASP A 231 -17.17 -0.18 -8.59
CA ASP A 231 -15.91 -0.69 -8.09
C ASP A 231 -16.14 -1.41 -6.75
N PRO A 232 -15.71 -2.68 -6.61
CA PRO A 232 -15.96 -3.45 -5.41
C PRO A 232 -15.19 -2.94 -4.19
N VAL A 233 -14.09 -2.19 -4.35
CA VAL A 233 -13.40 -1.52 -3.23
C VAL A 233 -14.25 -0.39 -2.69
N VAL A 234 -14.78 0.48 -3.56
CA VAL A 234 -15.71 1.55 -3.19
C VAL A 234 -16.94 0.95 -2.50
N CYS A 235 -17.48 -0.14 -3.03
CA CYS A 235 -18.58 -0.87 -2.40
C CYS A 235 -18.22 -1.39 -1.02
N CYS A 236 -17.01 -1.93 -0.79
CA CYS A 236 -16.58 -2.34 0.55
C CYS A 236 -16.58 -1.18 1.55
N ASN A 237 -16.14 0.02 1.13
CA ASN A 237 -16.16 1.21 1.97
C ASN A 237 -17.59 1.68 2.29
N VAL A 238 -18.47 1.73 1.27
CA VAL A 238 -19.90 2.04 1.48
C VAL A 238 -20.56 1.02 2.41
N LEU A 239 -20.38 -0.28 2.17
CA LEU A 239 -20.90 -1.33 3.04
C LEU A 239 -20.40 -1.17 4.47
N SER A 240 -19.10 -0.88 4.65
CA SER A 240 -18.51 -0.68 5.98
C SER A 240 -19.19 0.45 6.74
N LEU A 241 -19.51 1.56 6.06
CA LEU A 241 -20.27 2.67 6.62
C LEU A 241 -21.65 2.20 7.09
N PHE A 242 -22.43 1.56 6.21
CA PHE A 242 -23.79 1.13 6.54
C PHE A 242 -23.82 0.13 7.70
N TYR A 243 -22.92 -0.86 7.70
CA TYR A 243 -22.83 -1.81 8.81
C TYR A 243 -22.38 -1.15 10.12
N GLN A 244 -21.47 -0.17 10.08
CA GLN A 244 -21.05 0.57 11.28
C GLN A 244 -22.22 1.30 11.97
N TYR A 245 -23.20 1.78 11.21
CA TYR A 245 -24.37 2.48 11.75
C TYR A 245 -25.63 1.61 11.83
N GLY A 246 -25.49 0.27 11.76
CA GLY A 246 -26.62 -0.66 11.93
C GLY A 246 -27.62 -0.69 10.76
N ARG A 247 -27.20 -0.26 9.58
CA ARG A 247 -28.02 -0.12 8.36
C ARG A 247 -27.65 -1.15 7.28
N GLY A 248 -27.02 -2.26 7.66
CA GLY A 248 -26.55 -3.29 6.72
C GLY A 248 -27.65 -3.90 5.85
N GLU A 249 -28.89 -3.99 6.37
CA GLU A 249 -30.04 -4.54 5.62
C GLU A 249 -30.42 -3.69 4.40
N GLU A 250 -30.13 -2.38 4.41
CA GLU A 250 -30.42 -1.46 3.30
C GLU A 250 -29.51 -1.67 2.08
N VAL A 251 -28.44 -2.46 2.25
CA VAL A 251 -27.37 -2.65 1.27
C VAL A 251 -27.10 -4.13 0.94
N SER A 252 -28.08 -5.00 1.22
CA SER A 252 -27.99 -6.46 1.06
C SER A 252 -27.52 -6.87 -0.32
N ASP A 253 -28.08 -6.28 -1.37
CA ASP A 253 -27.76 -6.68 -2.74
C ASP A 253 -26.31 -6.31 -3.13
N THR A 254 -25.78 -5.19 -2.63
CA THR A 254 -24.36 -4.87 -2.84
C THR A 254 -23.47 -5.78 -2.03
N PHE A 255 -23.89 -6.15 -0.83
CA PHE A 255 -23.19 -7.14 -0.04
C PHE A 255 -23.11 -8.47 -0.79
N ASP A 256 -24.21 -8.94 -1.38
CA ASP A 256 -24.26 -10.15 -2.22
C ASP A 256 -23.33 -10.05 -3.44
N TRP A 257 -23.31 -8.90 -4.11
CA TRP A 257 -22.42 -8.69 -5.25
C TRP A 257 -20.94 -8.69 -4.85
N VAL A 258 -20.57 -8.03 -3.74
CA VAL A 258 -19.19 -8.02 -3.22
C VAL A 258 -18.75 -9.43 -2.79
N GLN A 259 -19.65 -10.22 -2.19
CA GLN A 259 -19.38 -11.64 -1.92
C GLN A 259 -19.11 -12.42 -3.22
N LEU A 260 -19.87 -12.15 -4.28
CA LEU A 260 -19.67 -12.78 -5.58
C LEU A 260 -18.31 -12.41 -6.20
N VAL A 261 -17.88 -11.16 -6.05
CA VAL A 261 -16.54 -10.69 -6.47
C VAL A 261 -15.44 -11.49 -5.77
N LEU A 262 -15.55 -11.72 -4.46
CA LEU A 262 -14.60 -12.53 -3.70
C LEU A 262 -14.63 -14.01 -4.15
N ARG A 263 -15.83 -14.61 -4.26
CA ARG A 263 -16.02 -16.01 -4.67
C ARG A 263 -15.48 -16.31 -6.07
N ARG A 264 -15.73 -15.40 -7.01
CA ARG A 264 -15.33 -15.55 -8.43
C ARG A 264 -13.95 -15.00 -8.75
N ARG A 265 -13.22 -14.45 -7.77
CA ARG A 265 -11.92 -13.79 -7.98
C ARG A 265 -11.99 -12.67 -9.00
N ALA A 266 -13.10 -11.94 -9.08
CA ALA A 266 -13.29 -10.92 -10.12
C ALA A 266 -12.31 -9.73 -9.98
N TYR A 267 -11.69 -9.59 -8.82
CA TYR A 267 -10.67 -8.58 -8.49
C TYR A 267 -9.23 -8.99 -8.86
N ILE A 268 -9.00 -10.20 -9.40
CA ILE A 268 -7.64 -10.78 -9.54
C ILE A 268 -6.70 -10.00 -10.48
N HIS A 269 -7.26 -9.13 -11.32
CA HIS A 269 -6.51 -8.23 -12.21
C HIS A 269 -6.66 -6.75 -11.81
N GLY A 270 -7.07 -6.47 -10.58
CA GLY A 270 -7.49 -5.15 -10.13
C GLY A 270 -8.95 -4.86 -10.44
N THR A 271 -9.36 -3.64 -10.14
CA THR A 271 -10.72 -3.09 -10.28
C THR A 271 -10.68 -1.79 -11.09
N ALA A 272 -11.80 -1.07 -11.17
CA ALA A 272 -11.91 0.15 -11.97
C ALA A 272 -10.95 1.26 -11.50
N PHE A 273 -10.70 1.35 -10.18
CA PHE A 273 -9.85 2.39 -9.58
C PHE A 273 -8.67 1.84 -8.78
N TYR A 274 -8.58 0.53 -8.55
CA TYR A 274 -7.52 -0.09 -7.73
C TYR A 274 -6.80 -1.16 -8.54
N PRO A 275 -5.52 -0.97 -8.91
CA PRO A 275 -4.89 -1.83 -9.91
C PRO A 275 -4.42 -3.17 -9.30
N SER A 276 -4.25 -3.20 -7.98
CA SER A 276 -3.76 -4.34 -7.24
C SER A 276 -4.92 -5.15 -6.63
N PRO A 277 -4.91 -6.50 -6.76
CA PRO A 277 -5.83 -7.38 -6.04
C PRO A 277 -5.77 -7.23 -4.51
N GLU A 278 -4.60 -6.86 -3.98
CA GLU A 278 -4.36 -6.67 -2.55
C GLU A 278 -5.24 -5.55 -1.97
N ALA A 279 -5.54 -4.52 -2.76
CA ALA A 279 -6.48 -3.46 -2.36
C ALA A 279 -7.87 -4.04 -2.08
N PHE A 280 -8.45 -4.79 -3.01
CA PHE A 280 -9.77 -5.40 -2.77
C PHE A 280 -9.78 -6.32 -1.55
N LEU A 281 -8.78 -7.19 -1.39
CA LEU A 281 -8.70 -8.08 -0.23
C LEU A 281 -8.58 -7.30 1.08
N PHE A 282 -7.81 -6.23 1.09
CA PHE A 282 -7.65 -5.36 2.24
C PHE A 282 -8.95 -4.63 2.59
N PHE A 283 -9.61 -3.98 1.63
CA PHE A 283 -10.88 -3.29 1.87
C PHE A 283 -12.03 -4.26 2.21
N PHE A 284 -12.03 -5.47 1.64
CA PHE A 284 -12.96 -6.53 2.04
C PHE A 284 -12.69 -6.98 3.48
N SER A 285 -11.43 -7.13 3.88
CA SER A 285 -11.08 -7.46 5.28
C SER A 285 -11.55 -6.36 6.25
N ARG A 286 -11.48 -5.08 5.85
CA ARG A 286 -12.01 -3.94 6.62
C ARG A 286 -13.52 -4.03 6.79
N LEU A 287 -14.26 -4.38 5.74
CA LEU A 287 -15.70 -4.66 5.80
C LEU A 287 -16.00 -5.84 6.73
N LEU A 288 -15.26 -6.94 6.60
CA LEU A 288 -15.52 -8.17 7.37
C LEU A 288 -15.44 -7.93 8.88
N ARG A 289 -14.55 -7.05 9.37
CA ARG A 289 -14.48 -6.65 10.78
C ARG A 289 -15.78 -6.01 11.30
N ARG A 290 -16.59 -5.41 10.42
CA ARG A 290 -17.90 -4.85 10.80
C ARG A 290 -18.98 -5.91 11.00
N LEU A 291 -18.73 -7.13 10.57
CA LEU A 291 -19.63 -8.28 10.65
C LEU A 291 -19.25 -9.27 11.76
N GLU A 292 -18.17 -9.01 12.48
CA GLU A 292 -17.55 -9.96 13.42
C GLU A 292 -18.34 -10.14 14.72
N SER A 293 -19.19 -9.18 15.12
CA SER A 293 -19.79 -9.19 16.46
C SER A 293 -21.31 -9.05 16.45
N PRO A 294 -22.07 -10.14 16.73
CA PRO A 294 -21.61 -11.53 16.89
C PRO A 294 -21.27 -12.20 15.54
N PRO A 295 -20.34 -13.17 15.50
CA PRO A 295 -20.01 -13.87 14.26
C PRO A 295 -21.22 -14.65 13.74
N THR A 296 -21.57 -14.42 12.48
CA THR A 296 -22.63 -15.16 11.78
C THR A 296 -22.05 -16.33 10.98
N PRO A 297 -22.85 -17.33 10.58
CA PRO A 297 -22.39 -18.35 9.62
C PRO A 297 -21.82 -17.74 8.34
N THR A 298 -22.42 -16.66 7.85
CA THR A 298 -21.93 -15.89 6.70
C THR A 298 -20.56 -15.27 6.98
N TYR A 299 -20.33 -14.69 8.17
CA TYR A 299 -19.01 -14.19 8.57
C TYR A 299 -17.96 -15.29 8.49
N ASN A 300 -18.20 -16.45 9.12
CA ASN A 300 -17.24 -17.56 9.15
C ASN A 300 -16.92 -18.08 7.74
N GLU A 301 -17.94 -18.18 6.88
CA GLU A 301 -17.75 -18.59 5.48
C GLU A 301 -16.87 -17.58 4.72
N LEU A 302 -17.13 -16.29 4.88
CA LEU A 302 -16.38 -15.23 4.20
C LEU A 302 -14.97 -15.06 4.76
N GLU A 303 -14.76 -15.25 6.06
CA GLU A 303 -13.42 -15.26 6.66
C GLU A 303 -12.58 -16.41 6.11
N GLN A 304 -13.15 -17.62 6.07
CA GLN A 304 -12.49 -18.78 5.49
C GLN A 304 -12.19 -18.55 4.00
N LEU A 305 -13.12 -17.97 3.25
CA LEU A 305 -12.92 -17.64 1.84
C LEU A 305 -11.82 -16.58 1.66
N LEU A 306 -11.79 -15.54 2.49
CA LEU A 306 -10.77 -14.51 2.48
C LEU A 306 -9.38 -15.11 2.78
N ARG A 307 -9.29 -16.03 3.74
CA ARG A 307 -8.07 -16.79 4.05
C ARG A 307 -7.55 -17.54 2.82
N GLU A 308 -8.41 -18.26 2.10
CA GLU A 308 -8.02 -18.93 0.86
C GLU A 308 -7.55 -17.94 -0.20
N ARG A 309 -8.26 -16.82 -0.36
CA ARG A 309 -7.96 -15.81 -1.37
C ARG A 309 -6.65 -15.07 -1.10
N VAL A 310 -6.31 -14.74 0.14
CA VAL A 310 -5.03 -14.11 0.47
C VAL A 310 -3.88 -15.12 0.39
N ALA A 311 -4.12 -16.39 0.70
CA ALA A 311 -3.12 -17.46 0.54
C ALA A 311 -2.64 -17.59 -0.91
N GLU A 312 -3.55 -17.45 -1.89
CA GLU A 312 -3.22 -17.43 -3.33
C GLU A 312 -2.28 -16.27 -3.72
N ARG A 313 -2.15 -15.25 -2.88
CA ARG A 313 -1.33 -14.06 -3.13
C ARG A 313 0.04 -14.14 -2.47
N ILE A 314 0.26 -15.03 -1.50
CA ILE A 314 1.56 -15.16 -0.82
C ILE A 314 2.64 -15.50 -1.85
N GLY A 315 3.76 -14.80 -1.77
CA GLY A 315 4.88 -14.94 -2.72
C GLY A 315 4.70 -14.22 -4.06
N VAL A 316 3.53 -13.67 -4.38
CA VAL A 316 3.34 -12.87 -5.61
C VAL A 316 4.04 -11.51 -5.44
N PRO A 317 4.99 -11.12 -6.31
CA PRO A 317 5.68 -9.83 -6.21
C PRO A 317 4.73 -8.64 -6.37
N VAL A 318 4.82 -7.68 -5.46
CA VAL A 318 4.03 -6.44 -5.44
C VAL A 318 4.82 -5.30 -4.80
N ASP A 319 4.35 -4.06 -4.95
CA ASP A 319 4.95 -2.90 -4.28
C ASP A 319 4.76 -2.91 -2.76
N ALA A 320 5.43 -1.98 -2.06
CA ALA A 320 5.45 -1.94 -0.60
C ALA A 320 4.06 -1.77 0.03
N ILE A 321 3.20 -0.89 -0.53
CA ILE A 321 1.86 -0.66 0.03
C ILE A 321 0.93 -1.86 -0.20
N SER A 322 1.02 -2.50 -1.36
CA SER A 322 0.26 -3.73 -1.68
C SER A 322 0.72 -4.90 -0.80
N LEU A 323 2.03 -5.00 -0.53
CA LEU A 323 2.57 -6.00 0.38
C LEU A 323 2.11 -5.75 1.82
N ALA A 324 2.13 -4.51 2.29
CA ALA A 324 1.60 -4.14 3.60
C ALA A 324 0.11 -4.50 3.73
N MET A 325 -0.71 -4.18 2.73
CA MET A 325 -2.12 -4.59 2.65
C MET A 325 -2.28 -6.11 2.77
N ARG A 326 -1.49 -6.89 2.02
CA ARG A 326 -1.51 -8.36 2.09
C ARG A 326 -1.15 -8.87 3.49
N LEU A 327 -0.08 -8.36 4.09
CA LEU A 327 0.37 -8.77 5.42
C LEU A 327 -0.68 -8.47 6.50
N LEU A 328 -1.35 -7.32 6.41
CA LEU A 328 -2.45 -6.97 7.31
C LEU A 328 -3.64 -7.94 7.16
N VAL A 329 -4.01 -8.29 5.93
CA VAL A 329 -5.07 -9.29 5.68
C VAL A 329 -4.66 -10.65 6.23
N CYS A 330 -3.44 -11.10 5.93
CA CYS A 330 -2.88 -12.35 6.47
C CYS A 330 -2.98 -12.37 8.00
N HIS A 331 -2.53 -11.32 8.67
CA HIS A 331 -2.61 -11.21 10.12
C HIS A 331 -4.04 -11.30 10.63
N GLN A 332 -4.98 -10.57 10.01
CA GLN A 332 -6.39 -10.57 10.39
C GLN A 332 -7.01 -11.95 10.31
N VAL A 333 -6.70 -12.73 9.26
CA VAL A 333 -7.19 -14.11 9.12
C VAL A 333 -6.25 -15.11 9.79
N GLY A 334 -5.39 -14.72 10.73
CA GLY A 334 -4.55 -15.64 11.51
C GLY A 334 -3.49 -16.41 10.68
N MET A 335 -3.04 -15.86 9.56
CA MET A 335 -1.91 -16.36 8.76
C MET A 335 -0.63 -15.56 9.05
N ARG A 336 0.53 -16.19 8.84
CA ARG A 336 1.85 -15.55 8.94
C ARG A 336 2.61 -15.69 7.64
N ASP A 337 2.98 -14.57 7.03
CA ASP A 337 3.84 -14.51 5.86
C ASP A 337 5.20 -13.88 6.26
N THR A 338 6.08 -14.70 6.82
CA THR A 338 7.38 -14.26 7.34
C THR A 338 8.27 -13.70 6.22
N LEU A 339 8.28 -14.36 5.05
CA LEU A 339 9.08 -13.91 3.91
C LEU A 339 8.54 -12.58 3.36
N GLY A 340 7.22 -12.39 3.31
CA GLY A 340 6.62 -11.12 2.95
C GLY A 340 6.97 -10.01 3.94
N LEU A 341 7.01 -10.30 5.25
CA LEU A 341 7.44 -9.33 6.25
C LEU A 341 8.92 -8.96 6.10
N GLU A 342 9.82 -9.94 5.95
CA GLU A 342 11.24 -9.70 5.69
C GLU A 342 11.46 -8.87 4.42
N MET A 343 10.71 -9.16 3.36
CA MET A 343 10.72 -8.39 2.11
C MET A 343 10.26 -6.95 2.35
N LEU A 344 9.14 -6.72 3.04
CA LEU A 344 8.66 -5.37 3.35
C LEU A 344 9.68 -4.58 4.18
N LEU A 345 10.32 -5.21 5.16
CA LEU A 345 11.36 -4.59 5.98
C LEU A 345 12.60 -4.24 5.15
N SER A 346 12.98 -5.09 4.20
CA SER A 346 14.11 -4.84 3.30
C SER A 346 13.88 -3.63 2.36
N MET A 347 12.63 -3.29 2.09
CA MET A 347 12.24 -2.13 1.27
C MET A 347 12.29 -0.81 2.03
N GLN A 348 12.35 -0.81 3.37
CA GLN A 348 12.35 0.43 4.15
C GLN A 348 13.57 1.29 3.77
N GLN A 349 13.32 2.57 3.51
CA GLN A 349 14.31 3.55 3.08
C GLN A 349 15.09 4.14 4.25
N PRO A 350 16.27 4.73 4.02
CA PRO A 350 17.08 5.36 5.07
C PRO A 350 16.36 6.44 5.88
N ASP A 351 15.38 7.13 5.30
CA ASP A 351 14.57 8.15 5.99
C ASP A 351 13.50 7.54 6.92
N GLY A 352 13.30 6.22 6.88
CA GLY A 352 12.32 5.44 7.62
C GLY A 352 11.03 5.14 6.86
N GLY A 353 10.86 5.69 5.65
CA GLY A 353 9.70 5.47 4.79
C GLY A 353 9.84 4.21 3.91
N TRP A 354 8.96 4.09 2.91
CA TRP A 354 8.97 3.03 1.91
C TRP A 354 8.90 3.61 0.50
N PRO A 355 9.36 2.88 -0.54
CA PRO A 355 9.18 3.28 -1.92
C PRO A 355 7.72 3.61 -2.24
N LEU A 356 7.53 4.56 -3.14
CA LEU A 356 6.21 4.88 -3.66
C LEU A 356 5.59 3.62 -4.29
N GLY A 357 4.33 3.36 -3.92
CA GLY A 357 3.50 2.30 -4.49
C GLY A 357 2.20 2.86 -5.04
N THR A 358 1.47 2.07 -5.81
CA THR A 358 0.23 2.53 -6.47
C THR A 358 -0.98 2.05 -5.69
N ILE A 359 -1.66 2.97 -5.01
CA ILE A 359 -2.91 2.66 -4.31
C ILE A 359 -4.13 2.71 -5.23
N TYR A 360 -4.22 3.72 -6.09
CA TYR A 360 -5.32 3.90 -7.03
C TYR A 360 -4.84 4.56 -8.33
N HIS A 361 -5.70 4.55 -9.35
CA HIS A 361 -5.46 5.11 -10.67
C HIS A 361 -6.69 5.91 -11.09
N TYR A 362 -6.47 7.09 -11.69
CA TYR A 362 -7.57 7.86 -12.27
C TYR A 362 -8.17 7.04 -13.40
N ALA A 363 -9.45 6.69 -13.28
CA ALA A 363 -10.17 6.11 -14.40
C ALA A 363 -10.19 7.13 -15.54
N SER A 364 -9.48 6.83 -16.62
CA SER A 364 -9.58 7.54 -17.88
C SER A 364 -10.95 7.39 -18.49
#